data_AF-A0A4Q7VFV2-F1
#
_entry.id   AF-A0A4Q7VFV2-F1
#
_cell.length_a   1.000
_cell.length_b   1.000
_cell.length_c   1.000
_cell.angle_alpha   90.00
_cell.angle_beta   90.00
_cell.angle_gamma   90.00
#
_symmetry.space_group_name_H-M   'P 1'
#
loop_
_entity.id
_entity.type
_entity.pdbx_description
1 polymer ?
#
loop_
_entity_poly.entity_id
_entity_poly.type
_entity_poly.pdbx_seq_one_letter_code
_entity_poly.pdbx_strand_id
1 'polypeptide(L)'
;MAIKPESVWPIKRSLEDFATGDVVISSARTIEASHISGFAGLTFEFYSLHLDEAYAKATSFEGRIAHGPLTFSISSGRVYLSGYYGMAIQNM
;
A
#
# COMPACT_ATOMS: atom_id res chain seq x y z
N MET A 1 -10.20 -11.91 6.08
CA MET A 1 -9.76 -13.31 6.30
C MET A 1 -8.32 -13.45 5.82
N ALA A 2 -7.39 -13.91 6.65
CA ALA A 2 -6.03 -14.24 6.19
C ALA A 2 -6.12 -15.49 5.30
N ILE A 3 -5.38 -15.53 4.19
CA ILE A 3 -5.31 -16.75 3.38
C ILE A 3 -4.73 -17.86 4.24
N LYS A 4 -5.34 -19.04 4.19
CA LYS A 4 -4.82 -20.19 4.89
C LYS A 4 -3.50 -20.65 4.25
N PRO A 5 -2.47 -21.04 5.04
CA PRO A 5 -1.14 -21.39 4.53
C PRO A 5 -1.12 -22.49 3.45
N GLU A 6 -2.13 -23.34 3.44
CA GLU A 6 -2.30 -24.47 2.51
C GLU A 6 -2.90 -24.12 1.14
N SER A 7 -3.20 -22.84 0.89
CA SER A 7 -3.77 -22.44 -0.40
C SER A 7 -2.76 -22.64 -1.55
N VAL A 8 -3.15 -23.41 -2.57
CA VAL A 8 -2.36 -23.59 -3.80
C VAL A 8 -2.40 -22.31 -4.63
N TRP A 9 -1.24 -21.79 -5.03
CA TRP A 9 -1.15 -20.65 -5.95
C TRP A 9 -1.31 -21.12 -7.40
N PRO A 10 -2.11 -20.42 -8.23
CA PRO A 10 -2.90 -19.24 -7.89
C PRO A 10 -4.19 -19.58 -7.14
N ILE A 11 -4.57 -18.71 -6.19
CA ILE A 11 -5.79 -18.87 -5.40
C ILE A 11 -7.00 -18.68 -6.32
N LYS A 12 -7.75 -19.76 -6.56
CA LYS A 12 -8.96 -19.71 -7.38
C LYS A 12 -10.08 -18.99 -6.63
N ARG A 13 -10.54 -17.85 -7.18
CA ARG A 13 -11.74 -17.13 -6.76
C ARG A 13 -12.45 -16.54 -7.99
N SER A 14 -13.77 -16.38 -7.92
CA SER A 14 -14.59 -15.60 -8.85
C SER A 14 -15.24 -14.40 -8.14
N LEU A 15 -15.98 -13.56 -8.87
CA LEU A 15 -16.64 -12.38 -8.31
C LEU A 15 -17.67 -12.74 -7.24
N GLU A 16 -18.31 -13.90 -7.37
CA GLU A 16 -19.34 -14.40 -6.46
C GLU A 16 -18.77 -14.81 -5.08
N ASP A 17 -17.44 -14.99 -4.97
CA ASP A 17 -16.78 -15.37 -3.73
C ASP A 17 -16.56 -14.19 -2.76
N PHE A 18 -16.97 -12.97 -3.12
CA PHE A 18 -16.85 -11.78 -2.30
C PHE A 18 -18.20 -11.38 -1.69
N ALA A 19 -18.21 -11.18 -0.37
CA ALA A 19 -19.39 -10.72 0.35
C ALA A 19 -19.24 -9.25 0.77
N THR A 20 -20.37 -8.53 0.80
CA THR A 20 -20.37 -7.18 1.38
C THR A 20 -20.00 -7.27 2.86
N GLY A 21 -19.09 -6.40 3.29
CA GLY A 21 -18.58 -6.38 4.65
C GLY A 21 -17.33 -7.23 4.87
N ASP A 22 -16.80 -7.91 3.84
CA ASP A 22 -15.53 -8.60 3.95
C ASP A 22 -14.40 -7.64 4.35
N VAL A 23 -13.64 -8.05 5.38
CA VAL A 23 -12.47 -7.31 5.87
C VAL A 23 -11.20 -8.12 5.63
N VAL A 24 -10.19 -7.47 5.04
CA VAL A 24 -8.85 -8.02 4.87
C VAL A 24 -7.85 -7.25 5.73
N ILE A 25 -7.05 -8.00 6.49
CA ILE A 25 -5.89 -7.46 7.20
C ILE A 25 -4.68 -7.96 6.44
N SER A 26 -3.96 -7.02 5.80
CA SER A 26 -2.73 -7.34 5.08
C SER A 26 -1.55 -7.46 6.04
N SER A 27 -0.45 -8.04 5.57
CA SER A 27 0.83 -7.97 6.25
C SER A 27 1.29 -6.52 6.45
N ALA A 28 1.85 -6.20 7.61
CA ALA A 28 2.47 -4.89 7.87
C ALA A 28 3.68 -4.62 6.96
N ARG A 29 4.02 -3.35 6.76
CA ARG A 29 5.25 -2.88 6.11
C ARG A 29 5.72 -1.60 6.78
N THR A 30 6.98 -1.55 7.21
CA THR A 30 7.60 -0.32 7.69
C THR A 30 7.89 0.63 6.53
N ILE A 31 7.58 1.92 6.71
CA ILE A 31 7.85 2.96 5.73
C ILE A 31 9.16 3.65 6.10
N GLU A 32 10.18 3.38 5.30
CA GLU A 32 11.49 4.03 5.37
C GLU A 32 11.58 5.30 4.49
N ALA A 33 12.54 6.16 4.80
CA ALA A 33 12.83 7.39 4.05
C ALA A 33 13.09 7.14 2.54
N SER A 34 13.68 5.99 2.19
CA SER A 34 13.94 5.62 0.80
C SER A 34 12.66 5.46 -0.03
N HIS A 35 11.54 5.07 0.58
CA HIS A 35 10.26 5.00 -0.13
C HIS A 35 9.74 6.40 -0.46
N ILE A 36 9.93 7.36 0.45
CA ILE A 36 9.50 8.76 0.27
C ILE A 36 10.32 9.39 -0.86
N SER A 37 11.65 9.25 -0.82
CA SER A 37 12.54 9.76 -1.86
C SER A 37 12.33 9.05 -3.21
N GLY A 38 12.11 7.73 -3.21
CA GLY A 38 11.80 6.97 -4.40
C GLY A 38 10.46 7.36 -5.04
N PHE A 39 9.44 7.60 -4.22
CA PHE A 39 8.13 8.02 -4.71
C PHE A 39 8.18 9.42 -5.32
N ALA A 40 8.88 10.36 -4.66
CA ALA A 40 9.14 11.68 -5.22
C ALA A 40 9.81 11.60 -6.60
N GLY A 41 10.84 10.75 -6.73
CA GLY A 41 11.53 10.53 -8.01
C GLY A 41 10.62 9.92 -9.10
N LEU A 42 9.71 9.01 -8.72
CA LEU A 42 8.77 8.38 -9.64
C LEU A 42 7.69 9.35 -10.13
N THR A 43 7.13 10.17 -9.23
CA THR A 43 5.97 11.02 -9.53
C THR A 43 6.32 12.47 -9.86
N PHE A 44 7.60 12.83 -9.74
CA PHE A 44 8.09 14.21 -9.84
C PHE A 44 7.49 15.15 -8.78
N GLU A 45 7.05 14.59 -7.65
CA GLU A 45 6.52 15.36 -6.52
C GLU A 45 7.66 15.58 -5.53
N PHE A 46 8.23 16.79 -5.57
CA PHE A 46 9.36 17.20 -4.72
C PHE A 46 8.94 18.25 -3.69
N TYR A 47 7.70 18.20 -3.19
CA TYR A 47 7.25 19.17 -2.20
C TYR A 47 8.11 19.08 -0.93
N SER A 48 8.56 20.23 -0.43
CA SER A 48 9.56 20.30 0.64
C SER A 48 9.14 19.56 1.91
N LEU A 49 7.84 19.46 2.21
CA LEU A 49 7.35 18.73 3.37
C LEU A 49 7.77 17.25 3.39
N HIS A 50 7.98 16.65 2.22
CA HIS A 50 8.34 15.23 2.10
C HIS A 50 9.85 14.99 2.09
N LEU A 51 10.66 15.99 1.72
CA LEU A 51 12.06 15.76 1.37
C LEU A 51 13.06 16.64 2.12
N ASP A 52 12.63 17.82 2.59
CA ASP A 52 13.48 18.76 3.32
C ASP A 52 13.16 18.68 4.82
N GLU A 53 14.12 18.15 5.58
CA GLU A 53 14.01 17.99 7.03
C GLU A 53 13.94 19.33 7.77
N ALA A 54 14.66 20.35 7.31
CA ALA A 54 14.67 21.67 7.95
C ALA A 54 13.33 22.38 7.74
N TYR A 55 12.81 22.34 6.51
CA TYR A 55 11.47 22.85 6.21
C TYR A 55 10.41 22.11 7.02
N ALA A 56 10.42 20.77 7.00
CA ALA A 56 9.39 19.97 7.64
C ALA A 56 9.35 20.17 9.18
N LYS A 57 10.50 20.32 9.83
CA LYS A 57 10.61 20.65 11.26
C LYS A 57 9.99 21.99 11.65
N ALA A 58 9.91 22.94 10.72
CA ALA A 58 9.28 24.24 10.95
C ALA A 58 7.74 24.21 10.78
N THR A 59 7.19 23.08 10.34
CA THR A 59 5.74 22.87 10.22
C THR A 59 5.17 22.20 11.48
N SER A 60 3.84 22.11 11.57
CA SER A 60 3.15 21.36 12.62
C SER A 60 3.42 19.85 12.60
N PHE A 61 4.09 19.32 11.57
CA PHE A 61 4.46 17.91 11.50
C PHE A 61 5.80 17.60 12.18
N GLU A 62 6.61 18.61 12.51
CA GLU A 62 7.86 18.49 13.27
C GLU A 62 8.93 17.57 12.64
N GLY A 63 8.75 17.19 11.37
CA GLY A 63 9.61 16.28 10.63
C GLY A 63 8.96 15.88 9.31
N ARG A 64 9.72 15.22 8.44
CA ARG A 64 9.21 14.78 7.12
C ARG A 64 8.11 13.75 7.28
N ILE A 65 7.10 13.84 6.42
CA ILE A 65 6.01 12.87 6.31
C ILE A 65 5.97 12.26 4.90
N ALA A 66 5.43 11.06 4.78
CA ALA A 66 5.23 10.42 3.47
C ALA A 66 4.16 11.16 2.64
N HIS A 67 4.25 11.05 1.31
CA HIS A 67 3.18 11.48 0.42
C HIS A 67 1.88 10.74 0.73
N GLY A 68 0.74 11.44 0.70
CA GLY A 68 -0.58 10.79 0.79
C GLY A 68 -0.75 9.68 -0.26
N PRO A 69 -0.47 9.95 -1.55
CA PRO A 69 -0.54 8.94 -2.62
C PRO A 69 0.41 7.76 -2.46
N LEU A 70 1.57 7.92 -1.80
CA LEU A 70 2.48 6.80 -1.48
C LEU A 70 1.78 5.79 -0.57
N THR A 71 1.09 6.28 0.48
CA THR A 71 0.35 5.44 1.42
C THR A 71 -0.75 4.64 0.71
N PHE A 72 -1.52 5.29 -0.17
CA PHE A 72 -2.54 4.61 -0.98
C PHE A 72 -1.94 3.55 -1.92
N SER A 73 -0.87 3.91 -2.64
CA SER A 73 -0.20 3.01 -3.59
C SER A 73 0.32 1.75 -2.92
N ILE A 74 0.97 1.90 -1.75
CA ILE A 74 1.45 0.76 -0.96
C ILE A 74 0.27 -0.06 -0.45
N SER A 75 -0.76 0.57 0.11
CA SER A 75 -1.95 -0.11 0.63
C SER A 75 -2.60 -1.00 -0.44
N SER A 76 -2.83 -0.47 -1.64
CA SER A 76 -3.36 -1.22 -2.78
C SER A 76 -2.50 -2.45 -3.13
N GLY A 77 -1.17 -2.26 -3.21
CA GLY A 77 -0.23 -3.36 -3.42
C GLY A 77 -0.27 -4.41 -2.29
N ARG A 78 -0.49 -4.00 -1.04
CA ARG A 78 -0.64 -4.94 0.09
C ARG A 78 -1.94 -5.73 0.02
N VAL A 79 -3.03 -5.15 -0.47
CA VAL A 79 -4.27 -5.91 -0.71
C VAL A 79 -4.04 -6.96 -1.79
N TYR A 80 -3.37 -6.61 -2.89
CA TYR A 80 -3.01 -7.59 -3.93
C TYR A 80 -2.11 -8.71 -3.37
N LEU A 81 -1.04 -8.35 -2.66
CA LEU A 81 -0.09 -9.32 -2.07
C LEU A 81 -0.68 -10.13 -0.92
N SER A 82 -1.77 -9.67 -0.30
CA SER A 82 -2.54 -10.48 0.65
C SER A 82 -3.27 -11.63 -0.03
N GLY A 83 -3.24 -11.70 -1.37
CA GLY A 83 -3.90 -12.68 -2.25
C GLY A 83 -5.42 -12.79 -2.05
N TYR A 84 -6.02 -11.81 -1.36
CA TYR A 84 -7.46 -11.71 -1.14
C TYR A 84 -8.27 -11.77 -2.43
N TYR A 85 -7.80 -11.10 -3.50
CA TYR A 85 -8.46 -11.12 -4.79
C TYR A 85 -8.37 -12.47 -5.53
N GLY A 86 -7.35 -13.29 -5.24
CA GLY A 86 -7.05 -14.49 -6.00
C GLY A 86 -7.06 -14.24 -7.51
N MET A 87 -7.65 -15.17 -8.25
CA MET A 87 -7.83 -15.10 -9.71
C MET A 87 -9.00 -14.23 -10.18
N ALA A 88 -9.81 -13.69 -9.27
CA ALA A 88 -11.04 -13.00 -9.64
C ALA A 88 -10.83 -11.73 -10.49
N ILE A 89 -9.63 -11.15 -10.44
CA ILE A 89 -9.26 -9.97 -11.24
C ILE A 89 -8.63 -10.30 -12.60
N GLN A 90 -8.18 -11.54 -12.81
CA GLN A 90 -7.49 -11.97 -14.03
C GLN A 90 -8.40 -12.72 -15.01
N ASN A 91 -9.50 -13.28 -14.50
CA ASN A 91 -10.45 -14.10 -15.27
C ASN A 91 -11.83 -13.45 -15.40
N MET A 92 -11.90 -12.11 -15.39
CA MET A 92 -13.13 -11.36 -15.68
C MET A 92 -13.54 -11.49 -17.14
#